data_AF-R5CQR4-F1
#
_entry.id   AF-R5CQR4-F1
#
_cell.length_a   1.000
_cell.length_b   1.000
_cell.length_c   1.000
_cell.angle_alpha   90.00
_cell.angle_beta   90.00
_cell.angle_gamma   90.00
#
_symmetry.space_group_name_H-M   'P 1'
#
loop_
_entity.id
_entity.type
_entity.pdbx_description
1 polymer ?
#
loop_
_entity_poly.entity_id
_entity_poly.type
_entity_poly.pdbx_seq_one_letter_code
_entity_poly.pdbx_strand_id
1 'polypeptide(L)'
;MIEEQPFDILDINMGCPVPKIVNNQEGSALMKDPALIEKLVDACVKHTSRPVTVKLRTGYDHAHQNVVDCAKAAEAGGASMIAVHGRTRPQMYAGEADWSKIAEVVQAVSVPVVGNGDVTDGPSAKRMLEETGCTAVMIGRASEGNPWIFREVVHYLETGEEMERPGHREVIQMILRHAALMREIKGERIGIQEMRHHAAWYLQGFPGAAKLRVKINTMATFAELEDMLRKEFPYV
;
A
#
# COMPACT_ATOMS: atom_id res chain seq x y z
N MET A 1 18.48 -11.72 -15.15
CA MET A 1 17.33 -11.01 -15.77
C MET A 1 16.21 -10.88 -14.74
N ILE A 2 15.23 -9.96 -14.90
CA ILE A 2 14.13 -9.83 -13.93
C ILE A 2 13.38 -11.17 -13.78
N GLU A 3 13.16 -11.88 -14.88
CA GLU A 3 12.44 -13.17 -14.94
C GLU A 3 13.03 -14.28 -14.05
N GLU A 4 14.32 -14.22 -13.71
CA GLU A 4 14.96 -15.23 -12.85
C GLU A 4 14.74 -14.94 -11.36
N GLN A 5 14.16 -13.79 -11.01
CA GLN A 5 13.87 -13.41 -9.63
C GLN A 5 12.62 -14.15 -9.11
N PRO A 6 12.51 -14.41 -7.79
CA PRO A 6 11.39 -15.11 -7.19
C PRO A 6 10.20 -14.16 -6.94
N PHE A 7 9.47 -13.82 -8.01
CA PHE A 7 8.23 -13.06 -7.92
C PHE A 7 7.08 -13.83 -8.58
N ASP A 8 5.84 -13.52 -8.19
CA ASP A 8 4.63 -14.12 -8.78
C ASP A 8 3.94 -13.20 -9.77
N ILE A 9 4.08 -11.87 -9.58
CA ILE A 9 3.41 -10.82 -10.34
C ILE A 9 4.40 -9.68 -10.59
N LEU A 10 4.40 -9.12 -11.80
CA LEU A 10 5.13 -7.90 -12.13
C LEU A 10 4.17 -6.69 -12.15
N ASP A 11 4.23 -5.82 -11.15
CA ASP A 11 3.41 -4.61 -11.10
C ASP A 11 4.19 -3.38 -11.61
N ILE A 12 3.57 -2.61 -12.51
CA ILE A 12 4.14 -1.39 -13.06
C ILE A 12 3.56 -0.18 -12.33
N ASN A 13 4.44 0.59 -11.68
CA ASN A 13 4.04 1.80 -10.98
C ASN A 13 3.77 2.95 -11.96
N MET A 14 2.51 3.33 -12.07
CA MET A 14 2.04 4.47 -12.86
C MET A 14 1.31 5.50 -11.97
N GLY A 15 1.58 5.49 -10.66
CA GLY A 15 0.83 6.28 -9.66
C GLY A 15 1.71 7.10 -8.71
N CYS A 16 3.02 6.87 -8.66
CA CYS A 16 3.91 7.59 -7.74
C CYS A 16 3.96 9.09 -8.07
N PRO A 17 3.62 9.98 -7.11
CA PRO A 17 3.62 11.42 -7.36
C PRO A 17 4.93 12.13 -6.99
N VAL A 18 5.89 11.40 -6.40
CA VAL A 18 7.12 11.94 -5.82
C VAL A 18 7.94 12.67 -6.89
N PRO A 19 8.38 13.93 -6.65
CA PRO A 19 9.10 14.72 -7.66
C PRO A 19 10.31 14.01 -8.28
N LYS A 20 11.08 13.27 -7.48
CA LYS A 20 12.23 12.50 -7.97
C LYS A 20 11.86 11.49 -9.07
N ILE A 21 10.69 10.87 -8.96
CA ILE A 21 10.19 9.87 -9.92
C ILE A 21 9.55 10.57 -11.11
N VAL A 22 8.67 11.54 -10.85
CA VAL A 22 7.93 12.25 -11.90
C VAL A 22 8.85 13.06 -12.81
N ASN A 23 9.92 13.66 -12.29
CA ASN A 23 10.87 14.44 -13.10
C ASN A 23 11.70 13.56 -14.04
N ASN A 24 11.77 12.25 -13.79
CA ASN A 24 12.36 11.26 -14.72
C ASN A 24 11.35 10.73 -15.75
N GLN A 25 10.13 11.28 -15.79
CA GLN A 25 9.01 10.80 -16.63
C GLN A 25 8.51 9.40 -16.25
N GLU A 26 8.66 9.02 -14.98
CA GLU A 26 8.19 7.76 -14.42
C GLU A 26 6.95 7.97 -13.51
N GLY A 27 6.38 6.87 -12.98
CA GLY A 27 5.26 6.94 -12.04
C GLY A 27 4.05 7.60 -12.67
N SER A 28 3.42 8.55 -11.97
CA SER A 28 2.24 9.24 -12.49
C SER A 28 2.50 10.06 -13.76
N ALA A 29 3.76 10.34 -14.12
CA ALA A 29 4.08 11.05 -15.36
C ALA A 29 3.66 10.26 -16.60
N LEU A 30 3.67 8.92 -16.53
CA LEU A 30 3.22 8.02 -17.59
C LEU A 30 1.74 8.24 -17.95
N MET A 31 0.92 8.68 -16.99
CA MET A 31 -0.49 8.99 -17.23
C MET A 31 -0.70 10.16 -18.21
N LYS A 32 0.34 10.91 -18.61
CA LYS A 32 0.20 11.92 -19.67
C LYS A 32 0.08 11.31 -21.06
N ASP A 33 0.49 10.05 -21.24
CA ASP A 33 0.56 9.39 -22.54
C ASP A 33 0.03 7.95 -22.43
N PRO A 34 -1.28 7.74 -22.60
CA PRO A 34 -1.86 6.39 -22.64
C PRO A 34 -1.24 5.48 -23.71
N ALA A 35 -0.81 6.02 -24.86
CA ALA A 35 -0.18 5.20 -25.90
C ALA A 35 1.19 4.67 -25.46
N LEU A 36 1.90 5.41 -24.61
CA LEU A 36 3.12 4.90 -23.96
C LEU A 36 2.80 3.81 -22.93
N ILE A 37 1.72 3.96 -22.15
CA ILE A 37 1.27 2.94 -21.20
C ILE A 37 1.05 1.59 -21.91
N GLU A 38 0.28 1.58 -22.99
CA GLU A 38 0.01 0.37 -23.77
C GLU A 38 1.32 -0.30 -24.23
N LYS A 39 2.24 0.47 -24.81
CA LYS A 39 3.54 -0.04 -25.29
C LYS A 39 4.39 -0.63 -24.16
N LEU A 40 4.40 0.00 -22.99
CA LEU A 40 5.19 -0.47 -21.85
C LEU A 40 4.63 -1.78 -21.29
N VAL A 41 3.30 -1.86 -21.14
CA VAL A 41 2.64 -3.07 -20.66
C VAL A 41 2.84 -4.21 -21.65
N ASP A 42 2.61 -3.98 -22.95
CA ASP A 42 2.83 -4.97 -24.01
C ASP A 42 4.28 -5.48 -24.04
N ALA A 43 5.25 -4.58 -23.90
CA ALA A 43 6.66 -4.95 -23.82
C ALA A 43 6.95 -5.84 -22.60
N CYS A 44 6.40 -5.53 -21.43
CA CYS A 44 6.55 -6.38 -20.24
C CYS A 44 5.90 -7.75 -20.43
N VAL A 45 4.64 -7.79 -20.88
CA VAL A 45 3.87 -9.03 -21.09
C VAL A 45 4.58 -9.97 -22.07
N LYS A 46 5.20 -9.45 -23.12
CA LYS A 46 5.98 -10.26 -24.08
C LYS A 46 7.25 -10.91 -23.51
N HIS A 47 7.72 -10.48 -22.35
CA HIS A 47 9.01 -10.88 -21.78
C HIS A 47 8.91 -11.54 -20.40
N THR A 48 7.71 -11.82 -19.90
CA THR A 48 7.50 -12.63 -18.68
C THR A 48 6.33 -13.58 -18.86
N SER A 49 6.41 -14.79 -18.31
CA SER A 49 5.25 -15.69 -18.24
C SER A 49 4.31 -15.35 -17.08
N ARG A 50 4.68 -14.41 -16.21
CA ARG A 50 3.92 -14.03 -15.03
C ARG A 50 2.92 -12.90 -15.35
N PRO A 51 1.80 -12.81 -14.61
CA PRO A 51 0.87 -11.70 -14.77
C PRO A 51 1.55 -10.35 -14.62
N VAL A 52 1.27 -9.44 -15.55
CA VAL A 52 1.67 -8.03 -15.48
C VAL A 52 0.48 -7.23 -15.00
N THR A 53 0.66 -6.42 -13.97
CA THR A 53 -0.39 -5.56 -13.41
C THR A 53 0.06 -4.10 -13.43
N VAL A 54 -0.89 -3.17 -13.29
CA VAL A 54 -0.56 -1.74 -13.22
C VAL A 54 -1.24 -1.08 -12.04
N LYS A 55 -0.57 -0.07 -11.46
CA LYS A 55 -1.16 0.78 -10.43
C LYS A 55 -1.18 2.24 -10.84
N LEU A 56 -2.39 2.79 -10.94
CA LEU A 56 -2.70 4.13 -11.42
C LEU A 56 -3.17 5.06 -10.28
N ARG A 57 -3.25 6.35 -10.63
CA ARG A 57 -4.00 7.40 -9.92
C ARG A 57 -5.22 7.80 -10.76
N THR A 58 -6.03 8.76 -10.32
CA THR A 58 -7.17 9.25 -11.14
C THR A 58 -6.74 10.16 -12.29
N GLY A 59 -5.52 10.72 -12.24
CA GLY A 59 -4.98 11.60 -13.26
C GLY A 59 -3.65 12.24 -12.87
N TYR A 60 -2.97 12.84 -13.85
CA TYR A 60 -1.73 13.59 -13.61
C TYR A 60 -1.98 14.91 -12.89
N ASP A 61 -3.13 15.54 -13.10
CA ASP A 61 -3.57 16.72 -12.37
C ASP A 61 -5.11 16.81 -12.37
N HIS A 62 -5.66 17.88 -11.79
CA HIS A 62 -7.11 18.06 -11.67
C HIS A 62 -7.82 18.29 -13.00
N ALA A 63 -7.14 18.86 -14.00
CA ALA A 63 -7.69 19.10 -15.33
C ALA A 63 -7.61 17.84 -16.22
N HIS A 64 -6.65 16.96 -15.95
CA HIS A 64 -6.38 15.75 -16.72
C HIS A 64 -6.63 14.49 -15.90
N GLN A 65 -7.91 14.23 -15.59
CA GLN A 65 -8.36 12.99 -14.91
C GLN A 65 -8.68 11.89 -15.93
N ASN A 66 -7.64 11.41 -16.61
CA ASN A 66 -7.72 10.48 -17.73
C ASN A 66 -7.48 9.01 -17.33
N VAL A 67 -7.82 8.63 -16.09
CA VAL A 67 -7.59 7.26 -15.60
C VAL A 67 -8.30 6.20 -16.44
N VAL A 68 -9.48 6.49 -16.97
CA VAL A 68 -10.22 5.56 -17.85
C VAL A 68 -9.42 5.25 -19.12
N ASP A 69 -8.86 6.28 -19.77
CA ASP A 69 -8.04 6.09 -20.97
C ASP A 69 -6.75 5.33 -20.65
N CYS A 70 -6.12 5.66 -19.52
CA CYS A 70 -4.92 4.95 -19.04
C CYS A 70 -5.20 3.48 -18.72
N ALA A 71 -6.36 3.18 -18.12
CA ALA A 71 -6.76 1.83 -17.78
C ALA A 71 -7.04 0.99 -19.03
N LYS A 72 -7.76 1.55 -20.02
CA LYS A 72 -7.98 0.91 -21.32
C LYS A 72 -6.68 0.64 -22.06
N ALA A 73 -5.74 1.58 -22.03
CA ALA A 73 -4.43 1.39 -22.63
C ALA A 73 -3.63 0.29 -21.93
N ALA A 74 -3.69 0.21 -20.60
CA ALA A 74 -3.04 -0.87 -19.86
C ALA A 74 -3.66 -2.24 -20.18
N GLU A 75 -4.99 -2.33 -20.26
CA GLU A 75 -5.69 -3.55 -20.67
C GLU A 75 -5.33 -3.95 -22.11
N ALA A 76 -5.31 -3.00 -23.05
CA ALA A 76 -4.91 -3.24 -24.44
C ALA A 76 -3.46 -3.77 -24.56
N GLY A 77 -2.57 -3.30 -23.67
CA GLY A 77 -1.20 -3.82 -23.56
C GLY A 77 -1.10 -5.20 -22.90
N GLY A 78 -2.21 -5.76 -22.39
CA GLY A 78 -2.25 -7.09 -21.79
C GLY A 78 -2.11 -7.11 -20.26
N ALA A 79 -2.34 -5.98 -19.57
CA ALA A 79 -2.37 -5.98 -18.10
C ALA A 79 -3.45 -6.95 -17.60
N SER A 80 -3.11 -7.81 -16.63
CA SER A 80 -4.01 -8.81 -16.07
C SER A 80 -4.89 -8.28 -14.93
N MET A 81 -4.53 -7.13 -14.34
CA MET A 81 -5.26 -6.47 -13.26
C MET A 81 -4.84 -4.99 -13.16
N ILE A 82 -5.77 -4.12 -12.76
CA ILE A 82 -5.53 -2.67 -12.64
C ILE A 82 -5.88 -2.21 -11.23
N ALA A 83 -4.94 -1.62 -10.50
CA ALA A 83 -5.20 -0.97 -9.22
C ALA A 83 -5.33 0.55 -9.39
N VAL A 84 -6.35 1.18 -8.81
CA VAL A 84 -6.61 2.62 -8.94
C VAL A 84 -6.63 3.29 -7.58
N HIS A 85 -5.69 4.21 -7.35
CA HIS A 85 -5.79 5.13 -6.21
C HIS A 85 -6.72 6.29 -6.57
N GLY A 86 -7.79 6.49 -5.80
CA GLY A 86 -8.79 7.54 -6.01
C GLY A 86 -8.30 8.99 -5.84
N ARG A 87 -7.02 9.29 -6.04
CA ARG A 87 -6.49 10.65 -6.00
C ARG A 87 -5.69 10.95 -7.25
N THR A 88 -5.73 12.20 -7.68
CA THR A 88 -4.81 12.73 -8.68
C THR A 88 -3.40 12.81 -8.11
N ARG A 89 -2.38 12.97 -8.95
CA ARG A 89 -1.00 13.18 -8.49
C ARG A 89 -0.86 14.37 -7.50
N PRO A 90 -1.28 15.62 -7.80
CA PRO A 90 -1.00 16.78 -6.94
C PRO A 90 -1.64 16.67 -5.56
N GLN A 91 -2.75 15.93 -5.43
CA GLN A 91 -3.36 15.67 -4.13
C GLN A 91 -2.43 14.94 -3.18
N MET A 92 -1.44 14.18 -3.67
CA MET A 92 -0.58 13.33 -2.85
C MET A 92 -1.43 12.40 -1.97
N TYR A 93 -1.59 12.77 -0.70
CA TYR A 93 -2.39 12.08 0.32
C TYR A 93 -3.44 13.00 0.99
N ALA A 94 -3.59 14.24 0.52
CA ALA A 94 -4.54 15.22 1.01
C ALA A 94 -5.93 15.05 0.37
N GLY A 95 -6.93 15.69 1.00
CA GLY A 95 -8.34 15.54 0.61
C GLY A 95 -8.82 14.10 0.74
N GLU A 96 -9.95 13.81 0.11
CA GLU A 96 -10.56 12.48 0.07
C GLU A 96 -10.27 11.80 -1.27
N ALA A 97 -10.19 10.47 -1.25
CA ALA A 97 -10.16 9.67 -2.47
C ALA A 97 -11.53 9.70 -3.17
N ASP A 98 -11.55 10.13 -4.43
CA ASP A 98 -12.70 10.07 -5.31
C ASP A 98 -12.86 8.64 -5.85
N TRP A 99 -13.72 7.88 -5.19
CA TRP A 99 -14.04 6.50 -5.56
C TRP A 99 -14.92 6.41 -6.82
N SER A 100 -15.59 7.49 -7.22
CA SER A 100 -16.38 7.48 -8.47
C SER A 100 -15.51 7.21 -9.69
N LYS A 101 -14.25 7.67 -9.66
CA LYS A 101 -13.25 7.37 -10.70
C LYS A 101 -12.84 5.90 -10.75
N ILE A 102 -12.88 5.21 -9.62
CA ILE A 102 -12.65 3.76 -9.58
C ILE A 102 -13.82 3.05 -10.24
N ALA A 103 -15.06 3.46 -9.93
CA ALA A 103 -16.27 2.92 -10.56
C ALA A 103 -16.29 3.12 -12.09
N GLU A 104 -15.90 4.32 -12.57
CA GLU A 104 -15.75 4.61 -14.00
C GLU A 104 -14.77 3.64 -14.68
N VAL A 105 -13.66 3.30 -14.01
CA VAL A 105 -12.68 2.33 -14.53
C VAL A 105 -13.25 0.92 -14.53
N VAL A 106 -13.90 0.49 -13.44
CA VAL A 106 -14.57 -0.83 -13.34
C VAL A 106 -15.53 -1.05 -14.51
N GLN A 107 -16.28 -0.03 -14.91
CA GLN A 107 -17.22 -0.12 -16.03
C GLN A 107 -16.54 -0.12 -17.41
N ALA A 108 -15.30 0.35 -17.49
CA ALA A 108 -14.63 0.64 -18.76
C ALA A 108 -13.66 -0.45 -19.23
N VAL A 109 -13.26 -1.37 -18.35
CA VAL A 109 -12.34 -2.48 -18.64
C VAL A 109 -12.96 -3.81 -18.24
N SER A 110 -12.45 -4.90 -18.81
CA SER A 110 -12.89 -6.28 -18.52
C SER A 110 -12.01 -6.98 -17.48
N VAL A 111 -10.76 -6.54 -17.31
CA VAL A 111 -9.85 -7.09 -16.31
C VAL A 111 -10.24 -6.67 -14.87
N PRO A 112 -9.89 -7.47 -13.84
CA PRO A 112 -10.17 -7.12 -12.46
C PRO A 112 -9.58 -5.76 -12.05
N VAL A 113 -10.38 -4.97 -11.33
CA VAL A 113 -9.97 -3.66 -10.81
C VAL A 113 -9.87 -3.71 -9.29
N VAL A 114 -8.78 -3.15 -8.75
CA VAL A 114 -8.53 -3.05 -7.31
C VAL A 114 -8.71 -1.61 -6.85
N GLY A 115 -9.69 -1.36 -5.98
CA GLY A 115 -9.94 -0.05 -5.39
C GLY A 115 -8.90 0.30 -4.31
N ASN A 116 -8.39 1.53 -4.33
CA ASN A 116 -7.40 1.99 -3.36
C ASN A 116 -7.63 3.45 -2.93
N GLY A 117 -7.39 3.71 -1.65
CA GLY A 117 -7.46 5.05 -1.06
C GLY A 117 -8.54 5.12 0.02
N ASP A 118 -8.14 5.56 1.21
CA ASP A 118 -9.03 5.85 2.35
C ASP A 118 -9.87 4.67 2.86
N VAL A 119 -9.38 3.45 2.63
CA VAL A 119 -9.87 2.25 3.30
C VAL A 119 -9.06 2.04 4.56
N THR A 120 -9.72 2.11 5.72
CA THR A 120 -9.11 2.13 7.05
C THR A 120 -9.62 1.06 8.01
N ASP A 121 -10.65 0.32 7.62
CA ASP A 121 -11.38 -0.64 8.43
C ASP A 121 -12.30 -1.51 7.55
N GLY A 122 -12.99 -2.47 8.16
CA GLY A 122 -13.97 -3.33 7.49
C GLY A 122 -15.11 -2.57 6.82
N PRO A 123 -15.80 -1.64 7.51
CA PRO A 123 -16.86 -0.82 6.92
C PRO A 123 -16.43 -0.03 5.67
N SER A 124 -15.28 0.63 5.70
CA SER A 124 -14.75 1.37 4.55
C SER A 124 -14.35 0.45 3.40
N ALA A 125 -13.82 -0.75 3.69
CA ALA A 125 -13.55 -1.75 2.66
C ALA A 125 -14.84 -2.26 1.99
N LYS A 126 -15.88 -2.55 2.78
CA LYS A 126 -17.21 -2.94 2.28
C LYS A 126 -17.80 -1.84 1.40
N ARG A 127 -17.77 -0.59 1.86
CA ARG A 127 -18.23 0.56 1.07
C ARG A 127 -17.48 0.72 -0.24
N MET A 128 -16.15 0.59 -0.25
CA MET A 128 -15.36 0.64 -1.49
C MET A 128 -15.84 -0.41 -2.50
N LEU A 129 -16.07 -1.65 -2.05
CA LEU A 129 -16.57 -2.73 -2.91
C LEU A 129 -17.97 -2.42 -3.44
N GLU A 130 -18.89 -1.98 -2.58
CA GLU A 130 -20.30 -1.70 -2.93
C GLU A 130 -20.44 -0.46 -3.83
N GLU A 131 -19.74 0.62 -3.53
CA GLU A 131 -19.85 1.90 -4.24
C GLU A 131 -19.18 1.84 -5.63
N THR A 132 -18.11 1.06 -5.78
CA THR A 132 -17.31 1.05 -7.02
C THR A 132 -17.50 -0.20 -7.88
N GLY A 133 -17.93 -1.31 -7.29
CA GLY A 133 -17.95 -2.61 -7.95
C GLY A 133 -16.56 -3.20 -8.21
N CYS A 134 -15.49 -2.66 -7.60
CA CYS A 134 -14.14 -3.21 -7.75
C CYS A 134 -14.05 -4.63 -7.19
N THR A 135 -13.17 -5.45 -7.77
CA THR A 135 -13.02 -6.87 -7.42
C THR A 135 -12.32 -7.08 -6.07
N ALA A 136 -11.42 -6.16 -5.71
CA ALA A 136 -10.66 -6.23 -4.48
C ALA A 136 -10.30 -4.83 -3.97
N VAL A 137 -9.86 -4.77 -2.71
CA VAL A 137 -9.45 -3.53 -2.05
C VAL A 137 -7.98 -3.60 -1.64
N MET A 138 -7.23 -2.54 -1.91
CA MET A 138 -5.84 -2.40 -1.48
C MET A 138 -5.73 -1.38 -0.35
N ILE A 139 -5.11 -1.79 0.76
CA ILE A 139 -4.92 -0.98 1.97
C ILE A 139 -3.45 -0.61 2.10
N GLY A 140 -3.18 0.69 2.23
CA GLY A 140 -1.83 1.24 2.42
C GLY A 140 -1.60 1.69 3.85
N ARG A 141 -1.68 3.02 4.08
CA ARG A 141 -1.39 3.69 5.37
C ARG A 141 -2.06 3.05 6.59
N ALA A 142 -3.29 2.55 6.47
CA ALA A 142 -3.98 1.92 7.60
C ALA A 142 -3.35 0.60 8.09
N SER A 143 -2.43 0.01 7.32
CA SER A 143 -1.63 -1.15 7.72
C SER A 143 -0.32 -0.78 8.46
N GLU A 144 0.09 0.49 8.43
CA GLU A 144 1.30 0.97 9.10
C GLU A 144 1.14 0.85 10.63
N GLY A 145 1.89 -0.07 11.24
CA GLY A 145 1.72 -0.40 12.67
C GLY A 145 0.43 -1.16 12.99
N ASN A 146 -0.34 -1.56 11.98
CA ASN A 146 -1.55 -2.36 12.13
C ASN A 146 -1.61 -3.49 11.07
N PRO A 147 -0.72 -4.50 11.13
CA PRO A 147 -0.78 -5.65 10.24
C PRO A 147 -2.06 -6.49 10.41
N TRP A 148 -2.83 -6.29 11.48
CA TRP A 148 -4.07 -7.02 11.72
C TRP A 148 -5.25 -6.49 10.90
N ILE A 149 -5.12 -5.30 10.29
CA ILE A 149 -6.17 -4.71 9.45
C ILE A 149 -6.69 -5.68 8.39
N PHE A 150 -5.83 -6.54 7.84
CA PHE A 150 -6.22 -7.50 6.82
C PHE A 150 -7.16 -8.58 7.36
N ARG A 151 -6.90 -9.16 8.55
CA ARG A 151 -7.81 -10.13 9.17
C ARG A 151 -9.09 -9.47 9.66
N GLU A 152 -9.01 -8.22 10.12
CA GLU A 152 -10.15 -7.43 10.59
C GLU A 152 -11.11 -7.14 9.43
N VAL A 153 -10.57 -6.70 8.29
CA VAL A 153 -11.34 -6.45 7.07
C VAL A 153 -11.96 -7.72 6.53
N VAL A 154 -11.19 -8.82 6.42
CA VAL A 154 -11.73 -10.10 5.95
C VAL A 154 -12.88 -10.58 6.85
N HIS A 155 -12.69 -10.55 8.17
CA HIS A 155 -13.73 -10.94 9.11
C HIS A 155 -15.01 -10.11 8.96
N TYR A 156 -14.87 -8.78 8.83
CA TYR A 156 -16.02 -7.90 8.63
C TYR A 156 -16.74 -8.16 7.31
N LEU A 157 -16.01 -8.42 6.23
CA LEU A 157 -16.61 -8.74 4.93
C LEU A 157 -17.35 -10.09 4.95
N GLU A 158 -16.88 -11.06 5.74
CA GLU A 158 -17.49 -12.39 5.86
C GLU A 158 -18.69 -12.42 6.82
N THR A 159 -18.65 -11.64 7.90
CA THR A 159 -19.62 -11.77 9.01
C THR A 159 -20.48 -10.53 9.22
N GLY A 160 -20.03 -9.35 8.78
CA GLY A 160 -20.63 -8.06 9.13
C GLY A 160 -20.29 -7.57 10.53
N GLU A 161 -19.46 -8.29 11.30
CA GLU A 161 -19.08 -7.95 12.67
C GLU A 161 -17.65 -7.40 12.73
N GLU A 162 -17.41 -6.44 13.64
CA GLU A 162 -16.06 -5.92 13.87
C GLU A 162 -15.25 -6.88 14.75
N MET A 163 -14.02 -7.18 14.31
CA MET A 163 -13.07 -7.95 15.11
C MET A 163 -12.38 -7.03 16.12
N GLU A 164 -12.26 -7.50 17.37
CA GLU A 164 -11.48 -6.77 18.37
C GLU A 164 -10.00 -6.66 17.98
N ARG A 165 -9.44 -5.46 18.20
CA ARG A 165 -8.02 -5.21 18.01
C ARG A 165 -7.18 -5.97 19.05
N PRO A 166 -5.96 -6.38 18.68
CA PRO A 166 -5.05 -7.04 19.62
C PRO A 166 -4.79 -6.18 20.85
N GLY A 167 -4.71 -6.83 22.00
CA GLY A 167 -4.33 -6.16 23.25
C GLY A 167 -2.87 -5.71 23.22
N HIS A 168 -2.46 -4.83 24.14
CA HIS A 168 -1.10 -4.29 24.18
C HIS A 168 -0.02 -5.38 24.16
N ARG A 169 -0.22 -6.49 24.88
CA ARG A 169 0.72 -7.62 24.91
C ARG A 169 1.01 -8.19 23.52
N GLU A 170 -0.03 -8.46 22.74
CA GLU A 170 0.10 -8.99 21.38
C GLU A 170 0.76 -7.97 20.45
N VAL A 171 0.47 -6.69 20.62
CA VAL A 171 1.11 -5.61 19.86
C VAL A 171 2.62 -5.59 20.11
N ILE A 172 3.06 -5.62 21.38
CA ILE A 172 4.50 -5.63 21.70
C ILE A 172 5.17 -6.91 21.18
N GLN A 173 4.52 -8.07 21.29
CA GLN A 173 5.04 -9.32 20.71
C GLN A 173 5.20 -9.21 19.19
N MET A 174 4.28 -8.54 18.50
CA MET A 174 4.40 -8.29 17.06
C MET A 174 5.55 -7.35 16.73
N ILE A 175 5.78 -6.30 17.53
CA ILE A 175 6.96 -5.42 17.36
C ILE A 175 8.25 -6.24 17.47
N LEU A 176 8.38 -7.09 18.50
CA LEU A 176 9.55 -7.95 18.70
C LEU A 176 9.74 -8.94 17.54
N ARG A 177 8.66 -9.55 17.07
CA ARG A 177 8.69 -10.45 15.90
C ARG A 177 9.13 -9.71 14.64
N HIS A 178 8.56 -8.53 14.38
CA HIS A 178 8.90 -7.72 13.20
C HIS A 178 10.37 -7.24 13.29
N ALA A 179 10.84 -6.86 14.47
CA ALA A 179 12.24 -6.51 14.70
C ALA A 179 13.19 -7.68 14.38
N ALA A 180 12.87 -8.90 14.83
CA ALA A 180 13.66 -10.08 14.52
C ALA A 180 13.73 -10.37 13.00
N LEU A 181 12.61 -10.25 12.28
CA LEU A 181 12.56 -10.41 10.82
C LEU A 181 13.35 -9.32 10.10
N MET A 182 13.26 -8.07 10.55
CA MET A 182 14.03 -6.96 9.98
C MET A 182 15.52 -7.15 10.16
N ARG A 183 15.95 -7.67 11.32
CA ARG A 183 17.35 -8.02 11.57
C ARG A 183 17.83 -9.12 10.63
N GLU A 184 17.01 -10.13 10.38
CA GLU A 184 17.34 -11.23 9.47
C GLU A 184 17.45 -10.75 8.01
N ILE A 185 16.48 -9.96 7.53
CA ILE A 185 16.38 -9.55 6.13
C ILE A 185 17.34 -8.42 5.79
N LYS A 186 17.49 -7.44 6.68
CA LYS A 186 18.21 -6.18 6.41
C LYS A 186 19.48 -5.99 7.25
N GLY A 187 19.77 -6.92 8.16
CA GLY A 187 20.87 -6.80 9.11
C GLY A 187 20.65 -5.72 10.17
N GLU A 188 21.61 -5.59 11.08
CA GLU A 188 21.52 -4.71 12.25
C GLU A 188 21.30 -3.24 11.86
N ARG A 189 22.25 -2.68 11.07
CA ARG A 189 22.34 -1.24 10.83
C ARG A 189 21.15 -0.67 10.04
N ILE A 190 20.75 -1.32 8.95
CA ILE A 190 19.63 -0.86 8.12
C ILE A 190 18.31 -1.24 8.79
N GLY A 191 18.23 -2.48 9.31
CA GLY A 191 17.05 -3.00 9.95
C GLY A 191 16.57 -2.12 11.11
N ILE A 192 17.46 -1.70 12.02
CA ILE A 192 17.04 -0.86 13.15
C ILE A 192 16.57 0.53 12.69
N GLN A 193 17.24 1.14 11.71
CA GLN A 193 16.88 2.48 11.23
C GLN A 193 15.45 2.52 10.67
N GLU A 194 15.07 1.49 9.92
CA GLU A 194 13.71 1.36 9.41
C GLU A 194 12.73 0.92 10.51
N MET A 195 13.14 0.01 11.39
CA MET A 195 12.31 -0.49 12.49
C MET A 195 11.86 0.62 13.45
N ARG A 196 12.63 1.70 13.59
CA ARG A 196 12.22 2.89 14.38
C ARG A 196 10.87 3.45 13.93
N HIS A 197 10.64 3.53 12.62
CA HIS A 197 9.38 4.00 12.07
C HIS A 197 8.24 3.02 12.33
N HIS A 198 8.48 1.73 12.07
CA HIS A 198 7.50 0.68 12.31
C HIS A 198 7.08 0.61 13.78
N ALA A 199 8.04 0.55 14.70
CA ALA A 199 7.78 0.53 16.14
C ALA A 199 7.01 1.77 16.61
N ALA A 200 7.34 2.96 16.07
CA ALA A 200 6.60 4.18 16.38
C ALA A 200 5.14 4.14 15.92
N TRP A 201 4.84 3.50 14.77
CA TRP A 201 3.47 3.31 14.30
C TRP A 201 2.68 2.35 15.19
N TYR A 202 3.25 1.20 15.56
CA TYR A 202 2.58 0.23 16.45
C TYR A 202 2.17 0.84 17.80
N LEU A 203 3.03 1.70 18.36
CA LEU A 203 2.81 2.31 19.68
C LEU A 203 1.91 3.54 19.61
N GLN A 204 1.37 3.90 18.45
CA GLN A 204 0.39 4.98 18.38
C GLN A 204 -0.84 4.65 19.24
N GLY A 205 -1.27 5.61 20.07
CA GLY A 205 -2.38 5.43 21.00
C GLY A 205 -1.99 4.84 22.37
N PHE A 206 -0.78 4.30 22.54
CA PHE A 206 -0.33 3.82 23.85
C PHE A 206 -0.17 4.98 24.86
N PRO A 207 -0.44 4.74 26.16
CA PRO A 207 -0.06 5.69 27.21
C PRO A 207 1.43 6.03 27.14
N GLY A 208 1.75 7.33 27.08
CA GLY A 208 3.14 7.78 26.99
C GLY A 208 3.82 7.59 25.62
N ALA A 209 3.08 7.22 24.57
CA ALA A 209 3.63 6.95 23.23
C ALA A 209 4.53 8.06 22.68
N ALA A 210 4.24 9.34 22.96
CA ALA A 210 5.09 10.45 22.53
C ALA A 210 6.52 10.35 23.07
N LYS A 211 6.69 10.00 24.35
CA LYS A 211 8.01 9.83 24.98
C LYS A 211 8.71 8.59 24.42
N LEU A 212 7.98 7.50 24.21
CA LEU A 212 8.51 6.26 23.64
C LEU A 212 9.02 6.49 22.21
N ARG A 213 8.27 7.19 21.36
CA ARG A 213 8.70 7.53 19.99
C ARG A 213 10.02 8.29 19.97
N VAL A 214 10.21 9.26 20.86
CA VAL A 214 11.47 10.00 20.97
C VAL A 214 12.64 9.06 21.31
N LYS A 215 12.45 8.18 22.30
CA LYS A 215 13.47 7.17 22.67
C LYS A 215 13.78 6.21 21.52
N ILE A 216 12.75 5.72 20.83
CA ILE A 216 12.90 4.77 19.71
C ILE A 216 13.74 5.39 18.60
N ASN A 217 13.46 6.64 18.23
CA ASN A 217 14.16 7.29 17.11
C ASN A 217 15.67 7.45 17.30
N THR A 218 16.18 7.36 18.53
CA THR A 218 17.61 7.43 18.84
C THR A 218 18.32 6.08 18.92
N MET A 219 17.59 4.96 18.88
CA MET A 219 18.16 3.62 19.13
C MET A 219 19.07 3.13 18.00
N ALA A 220 20.28 2.70 18.34
CA ALA A 220 21.29 2.27 17.39
C ALA A 220 21.28 0.76 17.13
N THR A 221 20.64 -0.05 17.99
CA THR A 221 20.62 -1.52 17.88
C THR A 221 19.24 -2.11 18.15
N PHE A 222 19.00 -3.32 17.66
CA PHE A 222 17.80 -4.10 18.00
C PHE A 222 17.76 -4.46 19.48
N ALA A 223 18.90 -4.75 20.10
CA ALA A 223 18.97 -5.03 21.53
C ALA A 223 18.43 -3.86 22.38
N GLU A 224 18.78 -2.62 22.05
CA GLU A 224 18.23 -1.43 22.72
C GLU A 224 16.70 -1.32 22.60
N LEU A 225 16.15 -1.66 21.42
CA LEU A 225 14.71 -1.69 21.20
C LEU A 225 14.04 -2.78 22.03
N GLU A 226 14.57 -4.00 22.00
CA GLU A 226 14.07 -5.14 22.76
C GLU A 226 14.08 -4.87 24.27
N ASP A 227 15.20 -4.37 24.80
CA ASP A 227 15.35 -4.03 26.22
C ASP A 227 14.38 -2.92 26.66
N MET A 228 14.22 -1.88 25.83
CA MET A 228 13.27 -0.81 26.11
C MET A 228 11.84 -1.33 26.16
N LEU A 229 11.44 -2.15 25.19
CA LEU A 229 10.10 -2.73 25.16
C LEU A 229 9.85 -3.60 26.39
N ARG A 230 10.80 -4.45 26.79
CA ARG A 230 10.67 -5.29 27.99
C ARG A 230 10.61 -4.48 29.28
N LYS A 231 11.35 -3.36 29.35
CA LYS A 231 11.34 -2.47 30.51
C LYS A 231 10.04 -1.69 30.65
N GLU A 232 9.53 -1.12 29.56
CA GLU A 232 8.31 -0.30 29.58
C GLU A 232 7.04 -1.19 29.60
N PHE A 233 7.14 -2.43 29.12
CA PHE A 233 6.05 -3.39 29.04
C PHE A 233 6.46 -4.75 29.66
N PRO A 234 6.57 -4.85 31.00
CA PRO A 234 7.13 -6.03 31.69
C PRO A 234 6.25 -7.29 31.64
N TYR A 235 5.05 -7.19 31.06
CA TYR A 235 4.13 -8.31 30.85
C TYR A 235 4.41 -9.09 29.54
N VAL A 236 5.53 -8.79 28.87
CA VAL A 236 5.91 -9.33 27.55
C VAL A 236 7.27 -10.02 27.57
#